data_AF-A0A212C1U6-F1
#
_entry.id   AF-A0A212C1U6-F1
#
_cell.length_a   1.000
_cell.length_b   1.000
_cell.length_c   1.000
_cell.angle_alpha   90.00
_cell.angle_beta   90.00
_cell.angle_gamma   90.00
#
_symmetry.space_group_name_H-M   'P 1'
#
loop_
_entity.id
_entity.type
_entity.pdbx_description
1 polymer ?
#
loop_
_entity_poly.entity_id
_entity_poly.type
_entity_poly.pdbx_seq_one_letter_code
_entity_poly.pdbx_strand_id
1 'polypeptide(L)'
;MKGVDDLDFFIGDEAIEKPTYATKFANPDFTQPISEVVDEVIQNCPIDVRRPLYKNIVLSGGSTMFRDFGRRLQRDLKRTVDARLKLNKF
;
A
#
# COMPACT_ATOMS: atom_id res chain seq x y z
N MET A 1 15.35 -17.66 0.51
CA MET A 1 15.38 -16.34 1.20
C MET A 1 14.11 -15.61 0.80
N LYS A 2 13.04 -15.73 1.60
CA LYS A 2 11.72 -15.22 1.20
C LYS A 2 11.73 -13.70 1.32
N GLY A 3 11.74 -13.03 0.17
CA GLY A 3 11.46 -11.61 0.11
C GLY A 3 10.01 -11.38 0.50
N VAL A 4 9.59 -10.14 0.26
CA VAL A 4 8.24 -9.62 0.40
C VAL A 4 7.31 -10.25 -0.68
N ASP A 5 7.52 -11.53 -0.99
CA ASP A 5 6.88 -12.33 -2.04
C ASP A 5 5.60 -13.00 -1.55
N ASP A 6 5.39 -13.05 -0.22
CA ASP A 6 4.17 -13.54 0.42
C ASP A 6 3.23 -12.37 0.84
N LEU A 7 3.26 -11.24 0.10
CA LEU A 7 2.28 -10.15 0.22
C LEU A 7 0.96 -10.60 -0.43
N ASP A 8 0.18 -11.37 0.32
CA ASP A 8 -1.19 -11.74 -0.07
C ASP A 8 -2.09 -10.50 0.10
N PHE A 9 -2.08 -9.59 -0.89
CA PHE A 9 -3.05 -8.51 -0.93
C PHE A 9 -4.41 -9.08 -1.30
N PHE A 10 -5.33 -9.06 -0.34
CA PHE A 10 -6.73 -9.28 -0.61
C PHE A 10 -7.37 -7.92 -0.93
N ILE A 11 -7.61 -7.67 -2.22
CA ILE A 11 -8.50 -6.59 -2.64
C ILE A 11 -9.91 -7.16 -2.57
N GLY A 12 -10.68 -6.77 -1.55
CA GLY A 12 -12.08 -7.18 -1.44
C GLY A 12 -12.92 -6.52 -2.53
N ASP A 13 -13.83 -7.28 -3.13
CA ASP A 13 -14.75 -6.84 -4.19
C ASP A 13 -15.86 -5.86 -3.72
N GLU A 14 -15.83 -5.40 -2.46
CA GLU A 14 -16.88 -4.58 -1.84
C GLU A 14 -17.13 -3.24 -2.54
N ALA A 15 -16.27 -2.82 -3.46
CA ALA A 15 -16.42 -1.54 -4.14
C ALA A 15 -16.90 -1.66 -5.61
N ILE A 16 -17.22 -2.87 -6.10
CA ILE A 16 -17.81 -3.08 -7.45
C ILE A 16 -19.25 -2.55 -7.55
N GLU A 17 -19.99 -2.42 -6.44
CA GLU A 17 -21.42 -2.06 -6.54
C GLU A 17 -21.73 -0.61 -6.94
N LYS A 18 -20.80 0.35 -6.83
CA LYS A 18 -21.10 1.77 -7.11
C LYS A 18 -19.94 2.54 -7.77
N PRO A 19 -19.84 2.60 -9.10
CA PRO A 19 -18.77 3.32 -9.80
C PRO A 19 -18.87 4.86 -9.73
N THR A 20 -19.88 5.44 -9.06
CA THR A 20 -20.26 6.86 -9.23
C THR A 20 -19.91 7.83 -8.10
N TYR A 21 -19.22 7.42 -7.03
CA TYR A 21 -18.80 8.38 -6.01
C TYR A 21 -17.45 8.97 -6.39
N ALA A 22 -17.53 10.21 -6.85
CA ALA A 22 -16.45 11.12 -7.20
C ALA A 22 -15.11 10.79 -6.52
N THR A 23 -14.16 10.37 -7.33
CA THR A 23 -12.74 10.27 -7.01
C THR A 23 -12.18 11.63 -6.63
N LYS A 24 -12.33 12.02 -5.36
CA LYS A 24 -11.62 13.16 -4.76
C LYS A 24 -10.17 12.75 -4.48
N PHE A 25 -9.38 12.52 -5.53
CA PHE A 25 -7.97 12.12 -5.39
C PHE A 25 -7.00 13.29 -5.23
N ALA A 26 -7.39 14.47 -5.70
CA ALA A 26 -6.52 15.63 -5.70
C ALA A 26 -6.98 16.59 -4.59
N ASN A 27 -6.26 16.57 -3.48
CA ASN A 27 -6.24 17.70 -2.55
C ASN A 27 -4.90 18.43 -2.76
N PRO A 28 -4.88 19.72 -3.13
CA PRO A 28 -3.64 20.48 -3.29
C PRO A 28 -2.77 20.52 -2.02
N ASP A 29 -3.37 20.31 -0.85
CA ASP A 29 -2.65 20.28 0.42
C ASP A 29 -1.92 18.94 0.67
N PHE A 30 -2.26 17.88 -0.08
CA PHE A 30 -1.70 16.53 0.09
C PHE A 30 -1.10 16.03 -1.22
N THR A 31 0.17 16.35 -1.43
CA THR A 31 0.93 15.98 -2.64
C THR A 31 1.81 14.74 -2.45
N GLN A 32 1.96 14.26 -1.21
CA GLN A 32 2.78 13.09 -0.91
C GLN A 32 2.13 11.83 -1.51
N PRO A 33 2.91 10.97 -2.19
CA PRO A 33 2.40 9.69 -2.69
C PRO A 33 1.86 8.81 -1.57
N ILE A 34 0.69 8.22 -1.79
CA ILE A 34 0.03 7.35 -0.79
C ILE A 34 0.92 6.17 -0.34
N SER A 35 1.79 5.66 -1.22
CA SER A 35 2.76 4.61 -0.87
C SER A 35 3.80 5.07 0.15
N GLU A 36 4.21 6.34 0.10
CA GLU A 36 5.16 6.91 1.06
C GLU A 36 4.50 7.11 2.42
N VAL A 37 3.27 7.65 2.43
CA VAL A 37 2.49 7.83 3.66
C VAL A 37 2.27 6.49 4.36
N VAL A 38 1.88 5.45 3.61
CA VAL A 38 1.69 4.10 4.17
C VAL A 38 2.99 3.53 4.73
N ASP A 39 4.10 3.69 4.00
CA ASP A 39 5.40 3.21 4.46
C ASP A 39 5.87 3.93 5.73
N GLU A 40 5.71 5.25 5.80
CA GLU A 40 6.03 6.06 6.97
C GLU A 40 5.23 5.63 8.21
N VAL A 41 3.91 5.46 8.06
CA VAL A 41 3.05 5.00 9.16
C VAL A 41 3.50 3.64 9.67
N ILE A 42 3.80 2.69 8.78
CA ILE A 42 4.29 1.36 9.19
C ILE A 42 5.68 1.45 9.82
N GLN A 43 6.57 2.32 9.33
CA GLN A 43 7.89 2.52 9.93
C GLN A 43 7.82 3.17 11.31
N ASN A 44 6.78 3.94 11.61
CA ASN A 44 6.54 4.48 12.94
C ASN A 44 5.99 3.44 13.93
N CYS A 45 5.53 2.28 13.45
CA CYS A 45 5.10 1.18 14.31
C CYS A 45 6.31 0.41 14.91
N PRO A 46 6.10 -0.33 16.03
CA PRO A 46 7.08 -1.27 16.57
C PRO A 46 7.59 -2.29 15.54
N ILE A 47 8.86 -2.72 15.65
CA ILE A 47 9.55 -3.47 14.59
C ILE A 47 8.94 -4.86 14.33
N ASP A 48 8.38 -5.48 15.36
CA ASP A 48 7.72 -6.78 15.35
C ASP A 48 6.42 -6.79 14.53
N VAL A 49 5.70 -5.67 14.47
CA VAL A 49 4.43 -5.58 13.73
C VAL A 49 4.59 -5.11 12.29
N ARG A 50 5.73 -4.52 11.90
CA ARG A 50 5.89 -3.93 10.55
C ARG A 50 5.69 -4.93 9.43
N ARG A 51 6.29 -6.12 9.55
CA ARG A 51 6.19 -7.18 8.53
C ARG A 51 4.74 -7.65 8.33
N PRO A 52 3.98 -8.01 9.39
CA PRO A 52 2.55 -8.25 9.29
C PRO A 52 1.74 -7.11 8.67
N LEU A 53 2.05 -5.85 8.99
CA LEU A 53 1.33 -4.69 8.48
C LEU A 53 1.54 -4.49 6.97
N TYR A 54 2.77 -4.63 6.47
CA TYR A 54 3.00 -4.63 5.03
C TYR A 54 2.22 -5.76 4.35
N LYS A 55 2.22 -6.97 4.94
CA LYS A 55 1.54 -8.15 4.40
C LYS A 55 0.02 -7.97 4.24
N ASN A 56 -0.61 -7.19 5.13
CA ASN A 56 -2.07 -7.13 5.24
C ASN A 56 -2.57 -5.68 5.05
N ILE A 57 -2.62 -5.22 3.80
CA ILE A 57 -3.22 -3.93 3.44
C ILE A 57 -4.50 -4.20 2.64
N VAL A 58 -5.61 -3.66 3.14
CA VAL A 58 -6.93 -3.77 2.51
C VAL A 58 -7.29 -2.43 1.89
N LEU A 59 -7.71 -2.44 0.63
CA LEU A 59 -8.24 -1.26 -0.05
C LEU A 59 -9.76 -1.24 0.09
N SER A 60 -10.28 -0.11 0.54
CA SER A 60 -11.71 0.12 0.71
C SER A 60 -12.10 1.49 0.15
N GLY A 61 -13.36 1.59 -0.28
CA GLY A 61 -13.87 2.80 -0.93
C GLY A 61 -13.42 2.94 -2.39
N GLY A 62 -14.22 3.64 -3.16
CA GLY A 62 -14.22 3.69 -4.63
C GLY A 62 -13.37 4.79 -5.20
N SER A 63 -12.81 5.64 -4.34
CA SER A 63 -11.53 6.22 -4.66
C SER A 63 -10.51 5.11 -4.96
N THR A 64 -10.50 3.97 -4.27
CA THR A 64 -9.52 2.91 -4.57
C THR A 64 -9.89 2.01 -5.76
N MET A 65 -11.03 2.24 -6.43
CA MET A 65 -11.58 1.36 -7.49
C MET A 65 -11.11 1.65 -8.91
N PHE A 66 -10.18 2.59 -9.12
CA PHE A 66 -9.66 2.81 -10.46
C PHE A 66 -8.68 1.70 -10.87
N ARG A 67 -8.66 1.42 -12.18
CA ARG A 67 -7.89 0.31 -12.75
C ARG A 67 -6.41 0.40 -12.35
N ASP A 68 -5.85 -0.74 -11.95
CA ASP A 68 -4.45 -0.93 -11.56
C ASP A 68 -3.99 -0.20 -10.29
N PHE A 69 -4.87 0.46 -9.53
CA PHE A 69 -4.48 1.19 -8.32
C PHE A 69 -3.75 0.29 -7.31
N GLY A 70 -4.37 -0.82 -6.90
CA GLY A 70 -3.77 -1.74 -5.95
C GLY A 70 -2.44 -2.32 -6.43
N ARG A 71 -2.34 -2.67 -7.72
CA ARG A 71 -1.10 -3.15 -8.34
C ARG A 71 0.02 -2.10 -8.29
N ARG A 72 -0.30 -0.83 -8.55
CA ARG A 72 0.66 0.29 -8.47
C ARG A 72 1.13 0.49 -7.04
N LEU A 73 0.21 0.56 -6.08
CA LEU A 73 0.51 0.72 -4.66
C LEU A 73 1.41 -0.41 -4.15
N GLN A 74 1.06 -1.67 -4.45
CA GLN A 74 1.84 -2.83 -4.09
C GLN A 74 3.26 -2.78 -4.66
N ARG A 75 3.40 -2.45 -5.95
CA ARG A 75 4.70 -2.34 -6.61
C ARG A 75 5.59 -1.30 -5.95
N ASP A 76 5.03 -0.13 -5.66
CA ASP A 76 5.79 1.00 -5.14
C ASP A 76 6.20 0.73 -3.68
N LEU A 77 5.31 0.15 -2.85
CA LEU A 77 5.65 -0.34 -1.51
C LEU A 77 6.72 -1.44 -1.54
N LYS A 78 6.58 -2.44 -2.42
CA LYS A 78 7.55 -3.54 -2.55
C LYS A 78 8.94 -3.01 -2.89
N ARG A 79 9.03 -2.06 -3.82
CA ARG A 79 10.30 -1.41 -4.18
C ARG A 79 10.97 -0.75 -2.98
N THR A 80 10.22 0.03 -2.20
CA THR A 80 10.73 0.71 -1.01
C THR A 80 11.20 -0.27 0.07
N VAL A 81 10.39 -1.30 0.36
CA VAL A 81 10.73 -2.31 1.37
C VAL A 81 11.92 -3.16 0.93
N ASP A 82 11.96 -3.60 -0.33
CA ASP A 82 13.07 -4.41 -0.86
C ASP A 82 14.39 -3.61 -0.84
N ALA A 83 14.36 -2.32 -1.17
CA ALA A 83 15.52 -1.44 -1.05
C ALA A 83 16.02 -1.35 0.40
N ARG A 84 15.11 -1.14 1.36
CA ARG A 84 15.43 -1.11 2.80
C ARG A 84 16.03 -2.44 3.30
N LEU A 85 15.47 -3.57 2.89
CA LEU A 85 15.95 -4.90 3.28
C LEU A 85 17.32 -5.22 2.69
N LYS A 86 17.67 -4.68 1.53
CA LYS A 86 19.02 -4.82 0.95
C LYS A 86 20.05 -4.01 1.74
N LEU A 87 19.70 -2.79 2.16
CA LEU A 87 20.59 -1.94 2.95
C LEU A 87 20.89 -2.51 4.35
N ASN A 88 19.93 -3.23 4.94
CA ASN A 88 20.07 -3.81 6.28
C ASN A 88 20.76 -5.19 6.31
N LYS A 89 21.18 -5.72 5.15
CA LYS A 89 22.01 -6.94 5.10
C LYS A 89 23.49 -6.55 5.21
N PHE A 90 24.01 -6.70 6.42
CA PHE A 90 25.44 -6.94 6.66
C PHE A 90 25.68 -8.46 6.61
#